data_AF-A0AB94IAC3-F1
#
_entry.id   AF-A0AB94IAC3-F1
#
_cell.length_a   1.000
_cell.length_b   1.000
_cell.length_c   1.000
_cell.angle_alpha   90.00
_cell.angle_beta   90.00
_cell.angle_gamma   90.00
#
_symmetry.space_group_name_H-M   'P 1'
#
loop_
_entity.id
_entity.type
_entity.pdbx_description
1 polymer ?
#
loop_
_entity_poly.entity_id
_entity_poly.type
_entity_poly.pdbx_seq_one_letter_code
_entity_poly.pdbx_strand_id
1 'polypeptide(L)'
;MLKVMSILINILIFYSLIGNANADIFETQSFSTEGAELICDYKKSNELVLNVYGETFSSKIKVIKSKTHNYNIHAKFDYYDLPIYEKFRKILSVNYDFYVENDQVIESSLLDSDLNQAIKDIYKSIQQILNEAHENKKCLSWRF
;
A
#
# COMPACT_ATOMS: atom_id res chain seq x y z
N MET A 1 -35.17 6.71 4.93
CA MET A 1 -34.07 6.67 5.93
C MET A 1 -33.56 5.23 5.96
N LEU A 2 -32.68 4.86 5.02
CA LEU A 2 -32.05 3.53 4.99
C LEU A 2 -30.72 3.63 5.72
N LYS A 3 -30.54 2.73 6.69
CA LYS A 3 -29.34 2.56 7.51
C LYS A 3 -28.14 2.30 6.60
N VAL A 4 -27.13 3.17 6.74
CA VAL A 4 -25.75 2.93 6.29
C VAL A 4 -25.21 1.80 7.17
N MET A 5 -25.59 0.56 6.83
CA MET A 5 -25.07 -0.64 7.47
C MET A 5 -23.75 -1.00 6.79
N SER A 6 -22.67 -0.79 7.55
CA SER A 6 -21.48 -1.63 7.56
C SER A 6 -20.67 -1.75 6.26
N ILE A 7 -20.04 -0.65 5.87
CA ILE A 7 -18.71 -0.72 5.23
C ILE A 7 -17.67 -0.82 6.36
N LEU A 8 -17.81 -1.85 7.20
CA LEU A 8 -16.92 -2.18 8.32
C LEU A 8 -16.26 -3.56 8.11
N ILE A 9 -16.42 -4.12 6.90
CA ILE A 9 -15.86 -5.39 6.48
C ILE A 9 -14.87 -5.06 5.38
N ASN A 10 -13.59 -4.90 5.73
CA ASN A 10 -12.42 -5.19 4.86
C ASN A 10 -11.06 -4.85 5.51
N ILE A 11 -11.01 -4.15 6.64
CA ILE A 11 -9.74 -3.90 7.37
C ILE A 11 -9.20 -5.18 8.03
N LEU A 12 -10.07 -6.13 8.37
CA LEU A 12 -9.67 -7.42 8.97
C LEU A 12 -8.93 -8.35 7.99
N ILE A 13 -9.13 -8.23 6.68
CA ILE A 13 -8.44 -9.06 5.67
C ILE A 13 -6.95 -8.68 5.59
N PHE A 14 -6.62 -7.41 5.84
CA PHE A 14 -5.22 -6.95 5.94
C PHE A 14 -4.45 -7.59 7.11
N TYR A 15 -5.14 -7.96 8.21
CA TYR A 15 -4.50 -8.58 9.36
C TYR A 15 -4.19 -10.07 9.16
N SER A 16 -4.98 -10.80 8.35
CA SER A 16 -4.76 -12.23 8.09
C SER A 16 -3.67 -12.51 7.04
N LEU A 17 -3.35 -11.53 6.18
CA LEU A 17 -2.35 -11.67 5.12
C LEU A 17 -0.89 -11.53 5.58
N ILE A 18 -0.66 -11.06 6.82
CA ILE A 18 0.67 -10.84 7.42
C ILE A 18 1.30 -12.16 7.92
N GLY A 19 0.63 -13.30 7.73
CA GLY A 19 1.09 -14.60 8.23
C GLY A 19 2.15 -15.33 7.40
N ASN A 20 2.52 -14.87 6.20
CA ASN A 20 3.55 -15.53 5.36
C ASN A 20 4.00 -14.62 4.20
N ALA A 21 4.69 -13.52 4.49
CA ALA A 21 5.40 -12.79 3.43
C ALA A 21 6.77 -13.45 3.18
N ASN A 22 6.77 -14.50 2.35
CA ASN A 22 8.01 -14.98 1.75
C ASN A 22 8.44 -13.97 0.69
N ALA A 23 9.30 -13.04 1.08
CA ALA A 23 9.98 -12.26 0.07
C ALA A 23 11.02 -13.18 -0.62
N ASP A 24 10.72 -13.61 -1.82
CA ASP A 24 11.65 -14.09 -2.82
C ASP A 24 11.16 -13.49 -4.13
N ILE A 25 12.06 -13.09 -5.02
CA ILE A 25 11.65 -12.74 -6.39
C ILE A 25 11.23 -14.06 -7.02
N PHE A 26 9.94 -14.35 -6.95
CA PHE A 26 9.31 -15.36 -7.76
C PHE A 26 9.02 -14.73 -9.12
N GLU A 27 9.65 -15.25 -10.18
CA GLU A 27 8.92 -15.36 -11.44
C GLU A 27 7.69 -16.21 -11.16
N THR A 28 6.55 -15.57 -10.96
CA THR A 28 5.28 -16.27 -10.85
C THR A 28 4.32 -15.71 -11.89
N GLN A 29 4.23 -16.42 -13.01
CA GLN A 29 2.89 -16.73 -13.53
C GLN A 29 2.16 -17.45 -12.40
N SER A 30 1.46 -16.72 -11.53
CA SER A 30 0.68 -17.33 -10.45
C SER A 30 -0.61 -16.55 -10.28
N PHE A 31 -1.70 -17.26 -10.53
CA PHE A 31 -3.06 -16.88 -10.19
C PHE A 31 -3.24 -16.91 -8.66
N SER A 32 -2.51 -16.09 -7.89
CA SER A 32 -2.82 -15.89 -6.48
C SER A 32 -3.88 -14.80 -6.34
N THR A 33 -4.92 -15.07 -5.55
CA THR A 33 -6.06 -14.17 -5.34
C THR A 33 -5.70 -12.98 -4.45
N GLU A 34 -4.64 -13.10 -3.63
CA GLU A 34 -4.15 -12.06 -2.72
C GLU A 34 -2.62 -12.10 -2.64
N GLY A 35 -1.97 -10.98 -2.31
CA GLY A 35 -0.51 -10.89 -2.13
C GLY A 35 0.02 -9.46 -2.05
N ALA A 36 1.29 -9.32 -1.68
CA ALA A 36 2.01 -8.05 -1.70
C ALA A 36 3.40 -8.23 -2.34
N GLU A 37 3.80 -7.26 -3.14
CA GLU A 37 5.09 -7.23 -3.83
C GLU A 37 5.79 -5.92 -3.49
N LEU A 38 7.00 -6.03 -2.93
CA LEU A 38 7.84 -4.90 -2.61
C LEU A 38 9.00 -4.82 -3.61
N ILE A 39 9.02 -3.76 -4.41
CA ILE A 39 10.05 -3.51 -5.42
C ILE A 39 10.99 -2.42 -4.91
N CYS A 40 12.23 -2.83 -4.62
CA CYS A 40 13.31 -1.98 -4.17
C CYS A 40 14.45 -2.02 -5.21
N ASP A 41 14.45 -1.06 -6.14
CA ASP A 41 15.51 -0.97 -7.14
C ASP A 41 16.73 -0.22 -6.58
N TYR A 42 17.87 -0.90 -6.46
CA TYR A 42 19.11 -0.29 -5.99
C TYR A 42 19.63 0.82 -6.91
N LYS A 43 19.26 0.82 -8.19
CA LYS A 43 19.62 1.88 -9.14
C LYS A 43 18.73 3.11 -8.99
N LYS A 44 17.53 2.94 -8.45
CA LYS A 44 16.59 4.01 -8.09
C LYS A 44 16.45 4.04 -6.57
N SER A 45 17.57 4.27 -5.88
CA SER A 45 17.64 4.25 -4.41
C SER A 45 16.71 5.24 -3.70
N ASN A 46 16.11 6.18 -4.43
CA ASN A 46 15.14 7.13 -3.95
C ASN A 46 13.68 6.75 -4.25
N GLU A 47 13.40 5.66 -4.96
CA GLU A 47 12.04 5.17 -5.21
C GLU A 47 11.80 3.77 -4.64
N LEU A 48 10.63 3.60 -4.04
CA LEU A 48 10.10 2.33 -3.56
C LEU A 48 8.71 2.15 -4.17
N VAL A 49 8.41 0.95 -4.66
CA VAL A 49 7.08 0.61 -5.15
C VAL A 49 6.56 -0.60 -4.39
N LEU A 50 5.38 -0.44 -3.79
CA LEU A 50 4.63 -1.49 -3.16
C LEU A 50 3.37 -1.75 -3.98
N ASN A 51 3.21 -2.98 -4.46
CA ASN A 51 1.96 -3.44 -5.04
C ASN A 51 1.26 -4.34 -4.02
N VAL A 52 -0.04 -4.15 -3.82
CA VAL A 52 -0.86 -5.05 -3.00
C VAL A 52 -2.04 -5.50 -3.83
N TYR A 53 -2.28 -6.79 -3.85
CA TYR A 53 -3.35 -7.44 -4.60
C TYR A 53 -4.26 -8.14 -3.59
N GLY A 54 -5.55 -7.94 -3.73
CA GLY A 54 -6.56 -8.77 -3.08
C GLY A 54 -7.56 -9.25 -4.11
N GLU A 55 -8.53 -10.05 -3.68
CA GLU A 55 -9.41 -10.73 -4.61
C GLU A 55 -10.11 -9.76 -5.55
N THR A 56 -10.64 -8.64 -5.05
CA THR A 56 -11.39 -7.64 -5.83
C THR A 56 -10.76 -6.25 -5.82
N PHE A 57 -9.50 -6.14 -5.42
CA PHE A 57 -8.78 -4.87 -5.41
C PHE A 57 -7.31 -5.02 -5.78
N SER A 58 -6.74 -3.96 -6.34
CA SER A 58 -5.31 -3.84 -6.54
C SER A 58 -4.87 -2.45 -6.12
N SER A 59 -3.68 -2.35 -5.52
CA SER A 59 -3.09 -1.07 -5.19
C SER A 59 -1.66 -0.98 -5.68
N LYS A 60 -1.26 0.25 -5.99
CA LYS A 60 0.12 0.62 -6.28
C LYS A 60 0.47 1.85 -5.47
N ILE A 61 1.43 1.68 -4.57
CA ILE A 61 1.93 2.72 -3.68
C ILE A 61 3.38 3.00 -4.06
N LYS A 62 3.64 4.21 -4.56
CA LYS A 62 4.98 4.69 -4.87
C LYS A 62 5.43 5.66 -3.80
N VAL A 63 6.55 5.35 -3.15
CA VAL A 63 7.21 6.24 -2.18
C VAL A 63 8.46 6.80 -2.83
N ILE A 64 8.59 8.13 -2.88
CA ILE A 64 9.72 8.83 -3.46
C ILE A 64 10.41 9.62 -2.35
N LYS A 65 11.62 9.19 -2.00
CA LYS A 65 12.47 9.86 -1.03
C LYS A 65 13.05 11.13 -1.66
N SER A 66 12.72 12.27 -1.06
CA SER A 66 13.29 13.56 -1.46
C SER A 66 14.56 13.88 -0.67
N LYS A 67 14.52 13.62 0.64
CA LYS A 67 15.65 13.72 1.58
C LYS A 67 15.53 12.59 2.61
N THR A 68 16.55 12.42 3.45
CA THR A 68 16.40 11.58 4.65
C THR A 68 15.18 12.05 5.45
N HIS A 69 14.33 11.09 5.86
CA HIS A 69 13.09 11.33 6.62
C HIS A 69 11.97 12.09 5.89
N ASN A 70 12.13 12.39 4.59
CA ASN A 70 11.12 13.13 3.82
C ASN A 70 10.72 12.38 2.55
N TYR A 71 9.42 12.13 2.39
CA TYR A 71 8.88 11.25 1.35
C TYR A 71 7.63 11.86 0.70
N ASN A 72 7.55 11.75 -0.62
CA ASN A 72 6.29 11.92 -1.35
C ASN A 72 5.69 10.54 -1.57
N ILE A 73 4.42 10.37 -1.20
CA ILE A 73 3.71 9.10 -1.32
C ILE A 73 2.55 9.29 -2.29
N HIS A 74 2.55 8.46 -3.33
CA HIS A 74 1.50 8.38 -4.34
C HIS A 74 0.88 6.99 -4.27
N ALA A 75 -0.34 6.89 -3.76
CA ALA A 75 -1.05 5.63 -3.63
C ALA A 75 -2.28 5.62 -4.52
N LYS A 76 -2.44 4.55 -5.30
CA LYS A 76 -3.60 4.31 -6.15
C LYS A 76 -4.23 2.99 -5.78
N PHE A 77 -5.53 3.00 -5.52
CA PHE A 77 -6.34 1.82 -5.23
C PHE A 77 -7.40 1.68 -6.31
N ASP A 78 -7.41 0.55 -6.99
CA ASP A 78 -8.41 0.18 -7.99
C ASP A 78 -9.27 -0.95 -7.44
N TYR A 79 -10.59 -0.78 -7.52
CA TYR A 79 -11.57 -1.76 -7.11
C TYR A 79 -12.33 -2.28 -8.32
N TYR A 80 -12.69 -3.55 -8.27
CA TYR A 80 -13.31 -4.30 -9.36
C TYR A 80 -14.64 -4.90 -8.92
N ASP A 81 -15.54 -5.10 -9.87
CA ASP A 81 -16.82 -5.79 -9.65
C ASP A 81 -16.67 -7.31 -9.57
N LEU A 82 -15.61 -7.86 -10.14
CA LEU A 82 -15.25 -9.28 -10.16
C LEU A 82 -13.79 -9.49 -9.71
N PRO A 83 -13.42 -10.72 -9.32
CA PRO A 83 -12.08 -11.02 -8.84
C PRO A 83 -10.99 -10.77 -9.88
N ILE A 84 -9.83 -10.21 -9.48
CA ILE A 84 -8.70 -9.69 -10.31
C ILE A 84 -8.05 -10.66 -11.32
N TYR A 85 -8.54 -11.91 -11.41
CA TYR A 85 -8.20 -12.88 -12.45
C TYR A 85 -9.29 -13.10 -13.53
N GLU A 86 -10.51 -12.62 -13.35
CA GLU A 86 -11.62 -12.62 -14.33
C GLU A 86 -11.75 -11.27 -15.09
N LYS A 87 -11.38 -11.22 -16.40
CA LYS A 87 -11.44 -10.04 -17.31
C LYS A 87 -12.35 -8.85 -16.84
N PHE A 88 -11.72 -7.75 -16.45
CA PHE A 88 -12.28 -6.68 -15.59
C PHE A 88 -13.15 -5.60 -16.22
N ARG A 89 -14.13 -5.14 -15.44
CA ARG A 89 -14.55 -3.73 -15.42
C ARG A 89 -14.13 -3.09 -14.09
N LYS A 90 -13.22 -2.12 -14.16
CA LYS A 90 -12.87 -1.30 -13.00
C LYS A 90 -14.08 -0.43 -12.58
N ILE A 91 -14.49 -0.51 -11.32
CA ILE A 91 -15.65 0.22 -10.81
C ILE A 91 -15.27 1.52 -10.10
N LEU A 92 -14.10 1.56 -9.47
CA LEU A 92 -13.64 2.71 -8.71
C LEU A 92 -12.11 2.79 -8.73
N SER A 93 -11.59 4.01 -8.81
CA SER A 93 -10.19 4.31 -8.53
C SER A 93 -10.14 5.40 -7.48
N VAL A 94 -9.35 5.19 -6.43
CA VAL A 94 -9.07 6.19 -5.41
C VAL A 94 -7.57 6.49 -5.42
N ASN A 95 -7.21 7.76 -5.42
CA ASN A 95 -5.82 8.19 -5.36
C ASN A 95 -5.59 8.98 -4.06
N TYR A 96 -4.47 8.72 -3.41
CA TYR A 96 -3.98 9.46 -2.26
C TYR A 96 -2.58 9.97 -2.57
N ASP A 97 -2.43 11.28 -2.56
CA ASP A 97 -1.14 11.96 -2.70
C ASP A 97 -0.87 12.74 -1.42
N PHE A 98 0.21 12.41 -0.74
CA PHE A 98 0.57 13.07 0.51
C PHE A 98 2.08 13.12 0.73
N TYR A 99 2.48 14.06 1.57
CA TYR A 99 3.87 14.31 1.93
C TYR A 99 4.12 13.96 3.39
N VAL A 100 5.27 13.34 3.62
CA VAL A 100 5.78 13.01 4.94
C VAL A 100 7.04 13.82 5.16
N GLU A 101 7.10 14.54 6.26
CA GLU A 101 8.25 15.34 6.69
C GLU A 101 8.71 14.89 8.06
N ASN A 102 10.01 14.63 8.21
CA ASN A 102 10.58 14.10 9.45
C ASN A 102 9.82 12.87 9.97
N ASP A 103 9.52 11.95 9.07
CA ASP A 103 8.74 10.72 9.31
C ASP A 103 7.31 10.93 9.85
N GLN A 104 6.77 12.15 9.74
CA GLN A 104 5.38 12.48 10.09
C GLN A 104 4.58 12.89 8.86
N VAL A 105 3.35 12.39 8.75
CA VAL A 105 2.41 12.83 7.71
C VAL A 105 2.08 14.29 7.95
N ILE A 106 2.29 15.15 6.94
CA ILE A 106 1.85 16.54 7.00
C ILE A 106 0.34 16.59 6.76
N GLU A 107 -0.41 16.74 7.85
CA GLU A 107 -1.86 16.88 7.82
C GLU A 107 -2.25 18.26 7.27
N SER A 108 -3.12 18.30 6.26
CA SER A 108 -3.78 19.53 5.85
C SER A 108 -5.09 19.68 6.62
N SER A 109 -5.29 20.84 7.24
CA SER A 109 -6.54 21.19 7.95
C SER A 109 -7.78 21.22 7.04
N LEU A 110 -7.59 21.11 5.72
CA LEU A 110 -8.65 21.08 4.71
C LEU A 110 -9.10 19.66 4.36
N LEU A 111 -8.43 18.63 4.87
CA LEU A 111 -8.77 17.23 4.61
C LEU A 111 -9.86 16.74 5.58
N ASP A 112 -10.81 15.99 5.04
CA ASP A 112 -11.82 15.26 5.82
C ASP A 112 -11.13 14.30 6.84
N SER A 113 -11.74 14.10 8.01
CA SER A 113 -11.23 13.18 9.04
C SER A 113 -11.04 11.77 8.51
N ASP A 114 -11.94 11.29 7.65
CA ASP A 114 -11.86 9.93 7.08
C ASP A 114 -10.67 9.80 6.12
N LEU A 115 -10.41 10.85 5.35
CA LEU A 115 -9.27 10.94 4.44
C LEU A 115 -7.95 10.99 5.21
N ASN A 116 -7.89 11.76 6.30
CA ASN A 116 -6.73 11.82 7.18
C ASN A 116 -6.42 10.47 7.82
N GLN A 117 -7.46 9.74 8.26
CA GLN A 117 -7.28 8.42 8.83
C GLN A 117 -6.74 7.43 7.80
N ALA A 118 -7.30 7.42 6.58
CA ALA A 118 -6.81 6.56 5.51
C ALA A 118 -5.32 6.82 5.17
N ILE A 119 -4.89 8.09 5.11
CA ILE A 119 -3.49 8.44 4.87
C ILE A 119 -2.58 7.91 5.98
N LYS A 120 -2.98 8.05 7.25
CA LYS A 120 -2.22 7.52 8.40
C LYS A 120 -2.09 6.00 8.34
N ASP A 121 -3.16 5.31 7.97
CA ASP A 121 -3.16 3.85 7.86
C ASP A 121 -2.25 3.39 6.70
N ILE A 122 -2.32 4.05 5.54
CA ILE A 122 -1.40 3.79 4.42
C ILE A 122 0.05 3.97 4.87
N TYR A 123 0.36 5.07 5.56
CA TYR A 123 1.71 5.35 6.02
C TYR A 123 2.21 4.30 7.02
N LYS A 124 1.37 3.91 7.97
CA LYS A 124 1.68 2.87 8.95
C LYS A 124 1.95 1.52 8.28
N SER A 125 1.16 1.14 7.28
CA SER A 125 1.39 -0.10 6.53
C SER A 125 2.72 -0.10 5.77
N ILE A 126 3.10 1.03 5.16
CA ILE A 126 4.41 1.18 4.50
C ILE A 126 5.55 0.95 5.51
N GLN A 127 5.47 1.56 6.69
CA GLN A 127 6.48 1.39 7.73
C GLN A 127 6.60 -0.07 8.18
N GLN A 128 5.48 -0.76 8.39
CA GLN A 128 5.47 -2.18 8.78
C GLN A 128 6.14 -3.08 7.72
N ILE A 129 5.74 -2.94 6.45
CA ILE A 129 6.27 -3.73 5.34
C ILE A 129 7.77 -3.53 5.19
N LEU A 130 8.25 -2.30 5.36
CA LEU A 130 9.68 -2.01 5.28
C LEU A 130 10.48 -2.51 6.46
N ASN A 131 9.93 -2.46 7.67
CA ASN A 131 10.56 -3.05 8.85
C ASN A 131 10.74 -4.56 8.65
N GLU A 132 9.69 -5.25 8.21
CA GLU A 132 9.75 -6.68 7.91
C GLU A 132 10.75 -6.98 6.79
N ALA A 133 10.77 -6.19 5.71
CA ALA A 133 11.77 -6.34 4.65
C ALA A 133 13.20 -6.19 5.19
N HIS A 134 13.43 -5.22 6.08
CA HIS A 134 14.73 -4.97 6.69
C HIS A 134 15.18 -6.14 7.59
N GLU A 135 14.30 -6.64 8.46
CA GLU A 135 14.54 -7.82 9.30
C GLU A 135 14.91 -9.04 8.44
N ASN A 136 14.26 -9.19 7.29
CA ASN A 136 14.54 -10.23 6.30
C ASN A 136 15.73 -9.93 5.37
N LYS A 137 16.55 -8.92 5.69
CA LYS A 137 17.74 -8.49 4.94
C LYS A 137 17.46 -8.06 3.49
N LYS A 138 16.25 -7.59 3.21
CA LYS A 138 15.81 -7.05 1.92
C LYS A 138 15.67 -5.53 2.00
N CYS A 139 15.76 -4.88 0.85
CA CYS A 139 15.52 -3.43 0.74
C CYS A 139 16.38 -2.56 1.69
N LEU A 140 17.62 -2.99 2.00
CA LEU A 140 18.49 -2.37 3.01
C LEU A 140 18.88 -0.90 2.71
N SER A 141 18.70 -0.45 1.47
CA SER A 141 18.92 0.94 1.06
C SER A 141 17.86 1.91 1.63
N TRP A 142 16.73 1.37 2.11
CA TRP A 142 15.66 2.13 2.73
C TRP A 142 15.72 1.97 4.25
N ARG A 143 15.76 3.11 4.94
CA ARG A 143 15.66 3.22 6.40
C ARG A 143 14.68 4.36 6.70
N PHE A 144 13.69 4.05 7.51
CA PHE A 144 12.78 5.01 8.14
C PHE A 144 13.40 5.43 9.48
#